data_AF-A0A2E3QNF2-F1
#
_entry.id   AF-A0A2E3QNF2-F1
#
_cell.length_a   1.000
_cell.length_b   1.000
_cell.length_c   1.000
_cell.angle_alpha   90.00
_cell.angle_beta   90.00
_cell.angle_gamma   90.00
#
_symmetry.space_group_name_H-M   'P 1'
#
loop_
_entity.id
_entity.type
_entity.pdbx_description
1 polymer ?
#
loop_
_entity_poly.entity_id
_entity_poly.type
_entity_poly.pdbx_seq_one_letter_code
_entity_poly.pdbx_strand_id
1 'polypeptide(L)'
;MNKYYKRTIFFLITLIVNGCSFQPLYKSDDFYSSYKINIVVKSKGKYENNVSLVKRILESKLNTTKAKPSHLKLVVSINRYESDLGINKNLYTFGKMLILDVNYSFYDKKGLLSSGKLS
;
A
#
# COMPACT_ATOMS: atom_id res chain seq x y z
N MET A 1 -14.69 44.58 -33.49
CA MET A 1 -14.11 43.43 -32.78
C MET A 1 -14.11 42.22 -33.69
N ASN A 2 -12.94 41.68 -34.01
CA ASN A 2 -12.68 40.86 -35.20
C ASN A 2 -13.36 39.48 -35.14
N LYS A 3 -14.12 39.11 -36.18
CA LYS A 3 -14.88 37.83 -36.29
C LYS A 3 -14.01 36.59 -36.01
N TYR A 4 -12.71 36.68 -36.32
CA TYR A 4 -11.70 35.66 -36.06
C TYR A 4 -11.43 35.43 -34.57
N TYR A 5 -11.44 36.49 -33.76
CA TYR A 5 -11.22 36.41 -32.31
C TYR A 5 -12.34 35.65 -31.59
N LYS A 6 -13.58 35.81 -32.09
CA LYS A 6 -14.76 35.10 -31.57
C LYS A 6 -14.70 33.59 -31.88
N ARG A 7 -14.11 33.19 -33.02
CA ARG A 7 -13.93 31.77 -33.40
C ARG A 7 -12.81 31.09 -32.61
N THR A 8 -11.70 31.78 -32.35
CA THR A 8 -10.60 31.21 -31.54
C THR A 8 -11.00 31.01 -30.09
N ILE A 9 -11.74 31.95 -29.49
CA ILE A 9 -12.29 31.79 -28.14
C ILE A 9 -13.24 30.59 -28.06
N PHE A 10 -14.10 30.43 -29.05
CA PHE A 10 -15.03 29.30 -29.11
C PHE A 10 -14.29 27.95 -29.15
N PHE A 11 -13.25 27.83 -29.99
CA PHE A 11 -12.40 26.64 -30.04
C PHE A 11 -11.68 26.35 -28.72
N LEU A 12 -11.17 27.39 -28.04
CA LEU A 12 -10.48 27.23 -26.76
C LEU A 12 -11.42 26.71 -25.66
N ILE A 13 -12.66 27.23 -25.61
CA ILE A 13 -13.67 26.77 -24.65
C ILE A 13 -14.05 25.31 -24.91
N THR A 14 -14.21 24.91 -26.18
CA THR A 14 -14.53 23.51 -26.51
C THR A 14 -13.42 22.52 -26.12
N LEU A 15 -12.15 22.94 -26.11
CA LEU A 15 -11.03 22.09 -25.69
C LEU A 15 -11.01 21.85 -24.17
N ILE A 16 -11.41 22.85 -23.38
CA ILE A 16 -11.40 22.75 -21.91
C ILE A 16 -12.56 21.87 -21.41
N VAL A 17 -13.73 21.95 -22.07
CA VAL A 17 -14.94 21.23 -21.62
C VAL A 17 -14.98 19.78 -22.10
N ASN A 18 -14.35 19.46 -23.23
CA ASN A 18 -14.31 18.08 -23.78
C ASN A 18 -13.00 17.33 -23.48
N GLY A 19 -12.13 17.90 -22.64
CA GLY A 19 -10.94 17.23 -22.17
C GLY A 19 -11.29 16.12 -21.17
N CYS A 20 -11.43 14.88 -21.65
CA CYS A 20 -11.43 13.70 -20.77
C CYS A 20 -10.03 13.48 -20.20
N SER A 21 -9.68 14.26 -19.16
CA SER A 21 -8.53 13.92 -18.32
C SER A 21 -8.94 12.80 -17.36
N PHE A 22 -8.07 11.80 -17.19
CA PHE A 22 -8.31 10.74 -16.23
C PHE A 22 -8.37 11.34 -14.83
N GLN A 23 -9.50 11.17 -14.15
CA GLN A 23 -9.58 11.46 -12.74
C GLN A 23 -8.62 10.52 -12.00
N PRO A 24 -7.76 11.01 -11.10
CA PRO A 24 -6.88 10.12 -10.35
C PRO A 24 -7.73 9.12 -9.59
N LEU A 25 -7.45 7.83 -9.79
CA LEU A 25 -8.15 6.73 -9.13
C LEU A 25 -8.10 6.82 -7.60
N TYR A 26 -7.09 7.51 -7.07
CA TYR A 26 -6.87 7.64 -5.64
C TYR A 26 -6.83 9.12 -5.27
N LYS A 27 -7.80 9.55 -4.44
CA LYS A 27 -7.66 10.79 -3.69
C LYS A 27 -6.66 10.55 -2.58
N SER A 28 -5.67 11.42 -2.45
CA SER A 28 -4.70 11.42 -1.35
C SER A 28 -5.34 11.93 -0.05
N ASP A 29 -6.57 11.50 0.24
CA ASP A 29 -7.27 11.89 1.47
C ASP A 29 -6.60 11.15 2.63
N ASP A 30 -5.64 11.84 3.20
CA ASP A 30 -4.64 11.40 4.16
C ASP A 30 -5.20 11.28 5.58
N PHE A 31 -6.50 10.97 5.72
CA PHE A 31 -7.22 11.00 6.99
C PHE A 31 -6.53 10.13 8.06
N TYR A 32 -6.01 8.97 7.65
CA TYR A 32 -5.28 8.07 8.55
C TYR A 32 -3.82 8.48 8.80
N SER A 33 -3.19 9.29 7.94
CA SER A 33 -1.79 9.73 8.11
C SER A 33 -1.63 10.77 9.22
N SER A 34 -2.73 11.44 9.58
CA SER A 34 -2.80 12.43 10.65
C SER A 34 -2.68 11.81 12.04
N TYR A 35 -2.84 10.49 12.16
CA TYR A 35 -2.89 9.76 13.42
C TYR A 35 -1.80 8.70 13.47
N LYS A 36 -1.16 8.57 14.63
CA LYS A 36 -0.11 7.58 14.87
C LYS A 36 -0.75 6.21 15.05
N ILE A 37 -0.38 5.28 14.18
CA ILE A 37 -0.84 3.90 14.18
C ILE A 37 0.18 3.04 14.93
N ASN A 38 -0.31 2.26 15.90
CA ASN A 38 0.50 1.25 16.58
C ASN A 38 0.60 -0.02 15.72
N ILE A 39 1.80 -0.38 15.30
CA ILE A 39 2.03 -1.49 14.37
C ILE A 39 2.61 -2.69 15.10
N VAL A 40 1.90 -3.82 15.02
CA VAL A 40 2.30 -5.10 15.60
C VAL A 40 2.46 -6.11 14.48
N VAL A 41 3.70 -6.54 14.24
CA VAL A 41 4.00 -7.57 13.25
C VAL A 41 4.23 -8.90 13.97
N LYS A 42 3.58 -9.95 13.48
CA LYS A 42 3.73 -11.33 13.94
C LYS A 42 4.24 -12.16 12.76
N SER A 43 5.16 -13.07 13.02
CA SER A 43 5.62 -14.04 12.04
C SER A 43 5.54 -15.43 12.66
N LYS A 44 5.19 -16.44 11.87
CA LYS A 44 5.26 -17.84 12.29
C LYS A 44 6.54 -18.47 11.71
N GLY A 45 7.40 -19.01 12.57
CA GLY A 45 8.58 -19.80 12.18
C GLY A 45 9.94 -19.14 12.46
N LYS A 46 11.02 -19.73 11.91
CA LYS A 46 12.44 -19.39 12.20
C LYS A 46 12.91 -18.01 11.69
N TYR A 47 12.04 -17.16 11.16
CA TYR A 47 12.39 -15.92 10.47
C TYR A 47 12.07 -14.65 11.29
N GLU A 48 12.21 -14.72 12.61
CA GLU A 48 11.91 -13.62 13.54
C GLU A 48 12.67 -12.32 13.22
N ASN A 49 13.91 -12.41 12.70
CA ASN A 49 14.71 -11.25 12.33
C ASN A 49 14.03 -10.32 11.30
N ASN A 50 13.12 -10.85 10.46
CA ASN A 50 12.42 -10.05 9.46
C ASN A 50 11.24 -9.25 10.05
N VAL A 51 10.73 -9.64 11.23
CA VAL A 51 9.59 -8.98 11.89
C VAL A 51 9.92 -7.52 12.20
N SER A 52 11.10 -7.29 12.79
CA SER A 52 11.57 -5.95 13.15
C SER A 52 11.76 -5.07 11.92
N LEU A 53 12.26 -5.65 10.82
CA LEU A 53 12.50 -4.95 9.57
C LEU A 53 11.17 -4.52 8.92
N VAL A 54 10.22 -5.45 8.81
CA VAL A 54 8.88 -5.14 8.27
C VAL A 54 8.16 -4.12 9.15
N LYS A 55 8.23 -4.27 10.48
CA LYS A 55 7.67 -3.29 11.40
C LYS A 55 8.21 -1.88 11.15
N ARG A 56 9.54 -1.74 11.03
CA ARG A 56 10.18 -0.45 10.78
C ARG A 56 9.77 0.17 9.44
N ILE A 57 9.67 -0.64 8.39
CA ILE A 57 9.21 -0.19 7.06
C ILE A 57 7.77 0.31 7.15
N LEU A 58 6.88 -0.45 7.80
CA LEU A 58 5.48 -0.06 7.96
C LEU A 58 5.34 1.19 8.81
N GLU A 59 6.10 1.31 9.90
CA GLU A 59 6.12 2.53 10.73
C GLU A 59 6.56 3.74 9.92
N SER A 60 7.61 3.61 9.10
CA SER A 60 8.10 4.69 8.25
C SER A 60 7.11 5.10 7.15
N LYS A 61 6.29 4.17 6.65
CA LYS A 61 5.34 4.43 5.56
C LYS A 61 4.00 4.96 6.06
N LEU A 62 3.54 4.47 7.21
CA LEU A 62 2.19 4.74 7.71
C LEU A 62 2.16 5.83 8.78
N ASN A 63 3.26 6.05 9.51
CA ASN A 63 3.36 7.10 10.51
C ASN A 63 4.20 8.26 9.99
N THR A 64 3.63 9.45 10.05
CA THR A 64 4.36 10.70 9.81
C THR A 64 4.91 11.26 11.12
N THR A 65 5.95 12.10 11.05
CA THR A 65 6.56 12.71 12.25
C THR A 65 5.61 13.65 13.00
N LYS A 66 4.58 14.18 12.32
CA LYS A 66 3.58 15.10 12.87
C LYS A 66 2.28 14.39 13.30
N ALA A 67 2.24 13.06 13.24
CA ALA A 67 1.03 12.29 13.54
C ALA A 67 0.64 12.41 15.02
N LYS A 68 -0.65 12.67 15.29
CA LYS A 68 -1.20 12.78 16.65
C LYS A 68 -1.32 11.39 17.29
N PRO A 69 -1.10 11.24 18.60
CA PRO A 69 -1.30 9.96 19.27
C PRO A 69 -2.74 9.46 19.08
N SER A 70 -2.93 8.15 18.86
CA SER A 70 -4.23 7.54 18.59
C SER A 70 -4.33 6.12 19.15
N HIS A 71 -5.55 5.57 19.16
CA HIS A 71 -5.82 4.17 19.53
C HIS A 71 -5.79 3.23 18.32
N LEU A 72 -5.42 3.72 17.13
CA LEU A 72 -5.36 2.92 15.92
C LEU A 72 -4.26 1.88 16.04
N LYS A 73 -4.59 0.63 15.70
CA LYS A 73 -3.67 -0.50 15.79
C LYS A 73 -3.75 -1.35 14.53
N LEU A 74 -2.61 -1.55 13.89
CA LEU A 74 -2.45 -2.46 12.76
C LEU A 74 -1.72 -3.72 13.23
N VAL A 75 -2.39 -4.86 13.14
CA VAL A 75 -1.79 -6.18 13.37
C VAL A 75 -1.55 -6.83 12.02
N VAL A 76 -0.31 -7.20 11.75
CA VAL A 76 0.10 -7.90 10.52
C VAL A 76 0.68 -9.26 10.89
N SER A 77 0.21 -10.33 10.26
CA SER A 77 0.74 -11.68 10.41
C SER A 77 1.31 -12.15 9.10
N ILE A 78 2.59 -12.50 9.07
CA ILE A 78 3.30 -12.93 7.87
C ILE A 78 3.65 -14.40 8.01
N ASN A 79 3.24 -15.20 7.03
CA ASN A 79 3.62 -16.60 6.89
C ASN A 79 4.50 -16.73 5.64
N ARG A 80 5.66 -17.36 5.81
CA ARG A 80 6.63 -17.58 4.74
C ARG A 80 6.69 -19.07 4.43
N TYR A 81 6.55 -19.41 3.17
CA TYR A 81 6.73 -20.77 2.67
C TYR A 81 7.84 -20.76 1.63
N GLU A 82 8.74 -21.74 1.75
CA GLU A 82 9.81 -21.97 0.79
C GLU A 82 9.61 -23.36 0.19
N SER A 83 9.74 -23.47 -1.13
CA SER A 83 9.73 -24.75 -1.83
C SER A 83 10.73 -24.74 -2.96
N ASP A 84 11.27 -25.90 -3.32
CA ASP A 84 12.16 -26.02 -4.46
C ASP A 84 11.35 -26.09 -5.77
N LEU A 85 11.76 -25.33 -6.78
CA LEU A 85 11.17 -25.27 -8.12
C LEU A 85 11.75 -26.32 -9.07
N GLY A 86 12.60 -27.22 -8.56
CA GLY A 86 13.28 -28.25 -9.33
C GLY A 86 14.74 -27.91 -9.65
N ILE A 87 15.37 -28.86 -10.35
CA ILE A 87 16.81 -28.88 -10.63
C ILE A 87 17.09 -28.13 -11.94
N ASN A 88 18.02 -27.17 -11.92
CA ASN A 88 18.50 -26.55 -13.15
C ASN A 88 19.32 -27.53 -14.00
N LYS A 89 19.50 -27.21 -15.29
CA LYS A 89 20.28 -28.01 -16.25
C LYS A 89 21.70 -28.34 -15.78
N ASN A 90 22.27 -27.55 -14.88
CA ASN A 90 23.59 -27.79 -14.32
C ASN A 90 23.59 -28.82 -13.18
N LEU A 91 22.45 -29.44 -12.83
CA LEU A 91 22.27 -30.46 -11.77
C LEU A 91 22.67 -30.06 -10.34
N TYR A 92 23.32 -28.89 -10.16
CA TYR A 92 23.84 -28.40 -8.88
C TYR A 92 23.12 -27.15 -8.37
N THR A 93 22.22 -26.56 -9.16
CA THR A 93 21.46 -25.37 -8.75
C THR A 93 19.98 -25.70 -8.72
N PHE A 94 19.31 -25.39 -7.62
CA PHE A 94 17.86 -25.56 -7.47
C PHE A 94 17.22 -24.18 -7.52
N GLY A 95 16.18 -24.03 -8.34
CA GLY A 95 15.32 -22.85 -8.23
C GLY A 95 14.57 -22.91 -6.90
N LYS A 96 14.39 -21.77 -6.23
CA LYS A 96 13.60 -21.69 -5.00
C LYS A 96 12.40 -20.78 -5.22
N MET A 97 11.23 -21.23 -4.79
CA MET A 97 10.01 -20.43 -4.70
C MET A 97 9.85 -19.93 -3.28
N LEU A 98 9.47 -18.67 -3.18
CA LEU A 98 9.11 -18.02 -1.93
C LEU A 98 7.66 -17.55 -2.04
N ILE A 99 6.80 -18.04 -1.14
CA ILE A 99 5.42 -17.58 -1.01
C ILE A 99 5.29 -16.83 0.32
N LEU A 100 4.68 -15.64 0.27
CA LEU A 100 4.45 -14.79 1.44
C LEU A 100 2.96 -14.54 1.60
N ASP A 101 2.36 -15.20 2.58
CA ASP A 101 0.98 -14.98 2.98
C ASP A 101 0.94 -13.93 4.08
N VAL A 102 0.33 -12.77 3.82
CA VAL A 102 0.20 -11.66 4.75
C VAL A 102 -1.26 -11.47 5.13
N ASN A 103 -1.59 -11.70 6.39
CA ASN A 103 -2.90 -11.34 6.94
C ASN A 103 -2.79 -10.03 7.71
N TYR A 104 -3.78 -9.16 7.61
CA TYR A 104 -3.83 -7.92 8.36
C TYR A 104 -5.17 -7.75 9.09
N SER A 105 -5.12 -7.01 10.20
CA SER A 105 -6.29 -6.61 10.95
C SER A 105 -6.04 -5.23 11.55
N PHE A 106 -6.88 -4.27 11.18
CA PHE A 106 -6.81 -2.88 11.59
C PHE A 106 -7.90 -2.61 12.61
N TYR A 107 -7.53 -2.00 13.73
CA TYR A 107 -8.39 -1.78 14.87
C TYR A 107 -8.40 -0.30 15.26
N ASP A 108 -9.50 0.12 15.88
CA ASP A 108 -9.64 1.34 16.65
C ASP A 108 -10.12 1.00 18.08
N LYS A 109 -10.28 2.00 18.95
CA LYS A 109 -10.80 1.87 20.31
C LYS A 109 -12.11 1.06 20.38
N LYS A 110 -12.96 1.15 19.35
CA LYS A 110 -14.26 0.46 19.29
C LYS A 110 -14.19 -0.99 18.81
N GLY A 111 -13.07 -1.43 18.23
CA GLY A 111 -12.92 -2.78 17.69
C GLY A 111 -12.28 -2.84 16.32
N LEU A 112 -12.53 -3.93 15.59
CA LEU A 112 -11.98 -4.19 14.26
C LEU A 112 -12.61 -3.26 13.22
N LEU A 113 -11.78 -2.52 12.49
CA LEU A 113 -12.18 -1.68 11.37
C LEU A 113 -12.15 -2.43 10.04
N SER A 114 -11.06 -3.15 9.78
CA SER A 114 -10.86 -3.88 8.53
C SER A 114 -9.88 -5.02 8.71
N SER A 115 -10.04 -6.08 7.93
CA SER A 115 -9.13 -7.22 7.90
C SER A 115 -9.09 -7.84 6.52
N GLY A 116 -7.97 -8.46 6.17
CA GLY A 116 -7.87 -9.19 4.92
C GLY A 116 -6.60 -10.02 4.82
N LYS A 117 -6.49 -10.73 3.70
CA LYS A 117 -5.34 -11.54 3.32
C LYS A 117 -4.77 -11.02 2.00
N LEU A 118 -3.46 -10.92 1.94
CA LEU A 118 -2.66 -10.69 0.74
C LEU A 118 -1.79 -11.95 0.57
N SER A 119 -1.82 -12.57 -0.61
CA SER A 119 -1.06 -13.77 -0.95
C SER A 119 -0.38 -13.59 -2.29
#